data_AF-A0A2N2S8F6-F1
#
_entry.id   AF-A0A2N2S8F6-F1
#
_cell.length_a   1.000
_cell.length_b   1.000
_cell.length_c   1.000
_cell.angle_alpha   90.00
_cell.angle_beta   90.00
_cell.angle_gamma   90.00
#
_symmetry.space_group_name_H-M   'P 1'
#
loop_
_entity.id
_entity.type
_entity.pdbx_description
1 polymer ?
#
loop_
_entity_poly.entity_id
_entity_poly.type
_entity_poly.pdbx_seq_one_letter_code
_entity_poly.pdbx_strand_id
1 'polypeptide(L)'
;MIYVGANNLVTNSAVEDEAAHEGMQQTLNLNFSPENREQLRRALEDYARSVDQDHEQIEERRRAMRQSMEARFFDADNDGDGTIDRQEATEKLPQVARQFSQIDTNQDNVISLDELTEAQNRMYERRKAAEAALEAKKLQAAAAAVAGEPKSKPVVSNTKKRAL
;
A
#
# COMPACT_ATOMS: atom_id res chain seq x y z
N MET A 1 28.33 43.17 17.15
CA MET A 1 29.03 42.42 16.08
C MET A 1 28.67 40.96 16.26
N ILE A 2 28.21 40.14 15.32
CA ILE A 2 27.68 40.22 13.94
C ILE A 2 27.38 38.73 13.62
N TYR A 3 26.19 38.43 13.07
CA TYR A 3 25.80 37.28 12.22
C TYR A 3 25.83 35.83 12.79
N VAL A 4 24.71 35.08 12.88
CA VAL A 4 23.78 34.50 11.85
C VAL A 4 24.33 33.22 11.19
N GLY A 5 23.51 32.15 11.20
CA GLY A 5 23.63 30.95 10.35
C GLY A 5 22.86 29.77 10.95
N ALA A 6 21.54 29.72 10.83
CA ALA A 6 20.82 28.96 9.80
C ALA A 6 21.02 27.43 9.91
N ASN A 7 20.21 26.77 10.76
CA ASN A 7 19.95 25.35 10.64
C ASN A 7 18.98 25.14 9.48
N ASN A 8 19.49 24.67 8.35
CA ASN A 8 18.64 24.21 7.26
C ASN A 8 19.16 22.89 6.67
N LEU A 9 18.23 21.94 6.65
CA LEU A 9 17.91 21.11 5.50
C LEU A 9 18.56 19.70 5.36
N VAL A 10 17.66 18.79 4.97
CA VAL A 10 17.84 17.59 4.14
C VAL A 10 17.98 16.25 4.87
N THR A 11 16.82 15.67 5.17
CA THR A 11 16.39 14.29 4.83
C THR A 11 17.49 13.24 4.58
N ASN A 12 17.71 12.38 5.58
CA ASN A 12 18.50 11.15 5.47
C ASN A 12 17.85 10.02 4.64
N SER A 13 16.66 10.23 4.06
CA SER A 13 15.93 9.19 3.32
C SER A 13 16.38 9.02 1.86
N ALA A 14 17.17 9.94 1.30
CA ALA A 14 17.63 9.84 -0.09
C ALA A 14 18.95 9.06 -0.25
N VAL A 15 19.73 8.90 0.83
CA VAL A 15 21.08 8.31 0.76
C VAL A 15 21.05 6.79 0.85
N GLU A 16 20.02 6.22 1.50
CA GLU A 16 19.85 4.76 1.62
C GLU A 16 19.30 4.13 0.34
N ASP A 17 18.45 4.84 -0.40
CA ASP A 17 17.92 4.37 -1.70
C ASP A 17 19.00 4.36 -2.79
N GLU A 18 19.89 5.37 -2.82
CA GLU A 18 21.03 5.41 -3.76
C GLU A 18 22.03 4.26 -3.51
N ALA A 19 22.37 3.97 -2.25
CA ALA A 19 23.30 2.90 -1.90
C ALA A 19 22.75 1.49 -2.24
N ALA A 20 21.43 1.28 -2.08
CA ALA A 20 20.77 0.05 -2.51
C ALA A 20 20.73 -0.07 -4.05
N HIS A 21 20.52 1.06 -4.74
CA HIS A 21 20.53 1.14 -6.20
C HIS A 21 21.92 0.90 -6.78
N GLU A 22 22.97 1.42 -6.16
CA GLU A 22 24.38 1.19 -6.54
C GLU A 22 24.83 -0.24 -6.26
N GLY A 23 24.45 -0.84 -5.12
CA GLY A 23 24.76 -2.24 -4.81
C GLY A 23 24.05 -3.23 -5.75
N MET A 24 22.80 -2.96 -6.14
CA MET A 24 22.10 -3.73 -7.17
C MET A 24 22.71 -3.55 -8.56
N GLN A 25 23.14 -2.34 -8.91
CA GLN A 25 23.88 -2.11 -10.15
C GLN A 25 25.23 -2.83 -10.16
N GLN A 26 25.96 -2.86 -9.04
CA GLN A 26 27.22 -3.58 -8.91
C GLN A 26 27.04 -5.11 -9.03
N THR A 27 25.98 -5.68 -8.46
CA THR A 27 25.68 -7.12 -8.57
C THR A 27 25.21 -7.52 -9.98
N LEU A 28 24.44 -6.67 -10.66
CA LEU A 28 24.13 -6.83 -12.10
C LEU A 28 25.37 -6.64 -12.98
N ASN A 29 26.33 -5.82 -12.51
CA ASN A 29 27.55 -5.51 -13.25
C ASN A 29 28.60 -6.63 -13.26
N LEU A 30 28.59 -7.51 -12.26
CA LEU A 30 29.55 -8.61 -12.17
C LEU A 30 29.15 -9.86 -12.95
N ASN A 31 27.85 -10.10 -13.19
CA ASN A 31 27.36 -11.40 -13.68
C ASN A 31 26.78 -11.41 -15.11
N PHE A 32 26.56 -10.26 -15.75
CA PHE A 32 25.96 -10.19 -17.09
C PHE A 32 26.78 -9.34 -18.06
N SER A 33 26.97 -9.79 -19.30
CA SER A 33 27.56 -8.99 -20.40
C SER A 33 26.75 -7.68 -20.60
N PRO A 34 27.37 -6.55 -20.99
CA PRO A 34 26.65 -5.32 -21.34
C PRO A 34 25.48 -5.56 -22.30
N GLU A 35 25.63 -6.46 -23.28
CA GLU A 35 24.58 -6.82 -24.23
C GLU A 35 23.38 -7.53 -23.56
N ASN A 36 23.64 -8.39 -22.58
CA ASN A 36 22.58 -9.10 -21.84
C ASN A 36 21.80 -8.15 -20.93
N ARG A 37 22.45 -7.09 -20.41
CA ARG A 37 21.78 -6.05 -19.61
C ARG A 37 20.87 -5.19 -20.46
N GLU A 38 21.29 -4.84 -21.67
CA GLU A 38 20.44 -4.11 -22.62
C GLU A 38 19.22 -4.94 -23.03
N GLN A 39 19.41 -6.24 -23.29
CA GLN A 39 18.31 -7.15 -23.56
C GLN A 39 17.36 -7.28 -22.37
N LEU A 40 17.87 -7.39 -21.15
CA LEU A 40 17.05 -7.46 -19.94
C LEU A 40 16.27 -6.16 -19.72
N ARG A 41 16.91 -5.00 -19.93
CA ARG A 41 16.26 -3.68 -19.82
C ARG A 41 15.15 -3.53 -20.86
N ARG A 42 15.43 -3.91 -22.12
CA ARG A 42 14.45 -3.85 -23.21
C ARG A 42 13.28 -4.81 -22.98
N ALA A 43 13.55 -6.03 -22.53
CA ALA A 43 12.51 -7.01 -22.21
C ALA A 43 11.66 -6.56 -21.01
N LEU A 44 12.27 -5.93 -19.99
CA LEU A 44 11.53 -5.35 -18.86
C LEU A 44 10.65 -4.18 -19.29
N GLU A 45 11.11 -3.34 -20.22
CA GLU A 45 10.33 -2.20 -20.70
C GLU A 45 9.19 -2.62 -21.64
N ASP A 46 9.42 -3.63 -22.48
CA ASP A 46 8.37 -4.26 -23.29
C ASP A 46 7.36 -5.04 -22.40
N TYR A 47 7.82 -5.67 -21.32
CA TYR A 47 6.95 -6.31 -20.33
C TYR A 47 6.15 -5.29 -19.53
N ALA A 48 6.77 -4.22 -19.04
CA ALA A 48 6.07 -3.13 -18.36
C ALA A 48 4.98 -2.56 -19.29
N ARG A 49 5.33 -2.21 -20.54
CA ARG A 49 4.39 -1.68 -21.53
C ARG A 49 3.28 -2.65 -21.94
N SER A 50 3.51 -3.96 -21.87
CA SER A 50 2.49 -4.98 -22.20
C SER A 50 1.62 -5.36 -21.01
N VAL A 51 2.14 -5.28 -19.78
CA VAL A 51 1.38 -5.37 -18.53
C VAL A 51 0.63 -4.05 -18.26
N ASP A 52 1.03 -2.93 -18.88
CA ASP A 52 0.38 -1.61 -18.75
C ASP A 52 -1.04 -1.53 -19.33
N GLN A 53 -1.54 -2.53 -20.08
CA GLN A 53 -2.99 -2.63 -20.33
C GLN A 53 -3.80 -2.69 -19.03
N ASP A 54 -3.23 -3.28 -17.97
CA ASP A 54 -3.83 -3.26 -16.65
C ASP A 54 -3.66 -1.90 -15.98
N HIS A 55 -2.60 -1.14 -16.29
CA HIS A 55 -2.39 0.20 -15.71
C HIS A 55 -3.50 1.17 -16.14
N GLU A 56 -3.82 1.24 -17.43
CA GLU A 56 -4.92 2.09 -17.92
C GLU A 56 -6.26 1.69 -17.29
N GLN A 57 -6.56 0.39 -17.21
CA GLN A 57 -7.78 -0.10 -16.56
C GLN A 57 -7.80 0.17 -15.05
N ILE A 58 -6.66 0.09 -14.38
CA ILE A 58 -6.52 0.41 -12.95
C ILE A 58 -6.73 1.90 -12.74
N GLU A 59 -6.14 2.75 -13.58
CA GLU A 59 -6.37 4.20 -13.55
C GLU A 59 -7.83 4.55 -13.80
N GLU A 60 -8.45 3.94 -14.81
CA GLU A 60 -9.86 4.15 -15.12
C GLU A 60 -10.75 3.72 -13.96
N ARG A 61 -10.50 2.56 -13.35
CA ARG A 61 -11.19 2.13 -12.12
C ARG A 61 -11.00 3.12 -10.98
N ARG A 62 -9.80 3.69 -10.80
CA ARG A 62 -9.55 4.71 -9.77
C ARG A 62 -10.31 5.99 -10.05
N ARG A 63 -10.37 6.44 -11.31
CA ARG A 63 -11.15 7.61 -11.73
C ARG A 63 -12.64 7.39 -11.51
N ALA A 64 -13.18 6.27 -11.97
CA ALA A 64 -14.58 5.90 -11.78
C ALA A 64 -14.93 5.79 -10.27
N MET A 65 -14.03 5.21 -9.47
CA MET A 65 -14.20 5.18 -8.02
C MET A 65 -14.27 6.60 -7.44
N ARG A 66 -13.32 7.49 -7.77
CA ARG A 66 -13.33 8.89 -7.29
C ARG A 66 -14.62 9.62 -7.67
N GLN A 67 -15.02 9.53 -8.94
CA GLN A 67 -16.27 10.14 -9.43
C GLN A 67 -17.49 9.59 -8.71
N SER A 68 -17.54 8.28 -8.46
CA SER A 68 -18.65 7.68 -7.70
C SER A 68 -18.69 8.15 -6.25
N MET A 69 -17.54 8.46 -5.66
CA MET A 69 -17.44 8.95 -4.29
C MET A 69 -17.85 10.41 -4.20
N GLU A 70 -17.39 11.27 -5.12
CA GLU A 70 -17.87 12.66 -5.24
C GLU A 70 -19.38 12.70 -5.48
N ALA A 71 -19.91 11.89 -6.40
CA ALA A 71 -21.35 11.85 -6.65
C ALA A 71 -22.16 11.48 -5.40
N ARG A 72 -21.64 10.54 -4.57
CA ARG A 72 -22.27 10.16 -3.31
C ARG A 72 -22.09 11.21 -2.21
N PHE A 73 -21.01 11.98 -2.25
CA PHE A 73 -20.78 13.10 -1.36
C PHE A 73 -21.83 14.19 -1.62
N PHE A 74 -21.97 14.62 -2.87
CA PHE A 74 -22.97 15.62 -3.27
C PHE A 74 -24.41 15.12 -3.14
N ASP A 75 -24.68 13.82 -3.21
CA ASP A 75 -26.02 13.28 -2.92
C ASP A 75 -26.34 13.25 -1.42
N ALA A 76 -25.32 13.27 -0.56
CA ALA A 76 -25.48 13.26 0.89
C ALA A 76 -25.60 14.67 1.48
N ASP A 77 -24.83 15.62 0.95
CA ASP A 77 -24.89 17.05 1.23
C ASP A 77 -26.24 17.63 0.76
N ASN A 78 -27.22 17.68 1.66
CA ASN A 78 -28.58 18.11 1.35
C ASN A 78 -28.73 19.63 1.43
N ASP A 79 -27.96 20.28 2.29
CA ASP A 79 -28.05 21.73 2.49
C ASP A 79 -27.09 22.53 1.59
N GLY A 80 -26.14 21.85 0.94
CA GLY A 80 -25.25 22.40 -0.06
C GLY A 80 -24.09 23.20 0.53
N ASP A 81 -23.71 22.92 1.78
CA ASP A 81 -22.63 23.63 2.47
C ASP A 81 -21.22 23.10 2.12
N GLY A 82 -21.15 21.99 1.37
CA GLY A 82 -19.90 21.37 0.93
C GLY A 82 -19.25 20.50 2.01
N THR A 83 -19.98 20.19 3.07
CA THR A 83 -19.61 19.25 4.14
C THR A 83 -20.73 18.23 4.34
N ILE A 84 -20.46 17.19 5.14
CA ILE A 84 -21.46 16.19 5.49
C ILE A 84 -21.55 16.11 7.00
N ASP A 85 -22.72 16.43 7.54
CA ASP A 85 -22.95 16.29 8.96
C ASP A 85 -23.28 14.84 9.36
N ARG A 86 -23.45 14.61 10.66
CA ARG A 86 -23.72 13.25 11.17
C ARG A 86 -25.10 12.70 10.78
N GLN A 87 -26.10 13.57 10.63
CA GLN A 87 -27.45 13.18 10.24
C GLN A 87 -27.46 12.77 8.76
N GLU A 88 -26.91 13.61 7.89
CA GLU A 88 -26.74 13.37 6.47
C GLU A 88 -25.92 12.10 6.21
N ALA A 89 -24.79 11.93 6.92
CA ALA A 89 -24.01 10.72 6.86
C ALA A 89 -24.82 9.48 7.29
N THR A 90 -25.69 9.59 8.30
CA THR A 90 -26.50 8.46 8.77
C THR A 90 -27.58 8.06 7.77
N GLU A 91 -28.18 9.04 7.10
CA GLU A 91 -29.25 8.83 6.13
C GLU A 91 -28.74 8.27 4.80
N LYS A 92 -27.67 8.83 4.26
CA LYS A 92 -27.18 8.53 2.91
C LYS A 92 -25.91 7.66 2.89
N LEU A 93 -25.10 7.70 3.94
CA LEU A 93 -23.76 7.08 3.99
C LEU A 93 -23.53 6.25 5.27
N PRO A 94 -24.27 5.15 5.49
CA PRO A 94 -24.23 4.40 6.76
C PRO A 94 -22.85 3.82 7.11
N GLN A 95 -21.98 3.60 6.12
CA GLN A 95 -20.59 3.18 6.36
C GLN A 95 -19.72 4.32 6.90
N VAL A 96 -19.91 5.52 6.35
CA VAL A 96 -19.21 6.74 6.78
C VAL A 96 -19.68 7.12 8.18
N ALA A 97 -20.99 7.08 8.45
CA ALA A 97 -21.55 7.36 9.79
C ALA A 97 -20.95 6.49 10.91
N ARG A 98 -20.67 5.20 10.64
CA ARG A 98 -20.02 4.29 11.61
C ARG A 98 -18.56 4.67 11.91
N GLN A 99 -17.91 5.32 10.95
CA GLN A 99 -16.50 5.69 11.01
C GLN A 99 -16.34 7.21 11.10
N PHE A 100 -17.42 7.93 11.43
CA PHE A 100 -17.46 9.40 11.40
C PHE A 100 -16.29 9.99 12.17
N SER A 101 -16.13 9.61 13.43
CA SER A 101 -15.05 10.06 14.31
C SER A 101 -13.63 9.61 13.92
N GLN A 102 -13.49 8.72 12.92
CA GLN A 102 -12.19 8.33 12.37
C GLN A 102 -11.82 9.16 11.13
N ILE A 103 -12.84 9.69 10.45
CA ILE A 103 -12.73 10.49 9.22
C ILE A 103 -12.62 11.96 9.62
N ASP A 104 -13.54 12.43 10.46
CA ASP A 104 -13.50 13.74 11.13
C ASP A 104 -12.29 13.78 12.08
N THR A 105 -11.20 14.35 11.57
CA THR A 105 -9.91 14.41 12.28
C THR A 105 -9.75 15.71 13.06
N ASN A 106 -10.39 16.78 12.59
CA ASN A 106 -10.36 18.08 13.25
C ASN A 106 -11.43 18.21 14.37
N GLN A 107 -12.35 17.25 14.46
CA GLN A 107 -13.41 17.12 15.45
C GLN A 107 -14.44 18.26 15.42
N ASP A 108 -14.73 18.79 14.23
CA ASP A 108 -15.72 19.85 14.04
C ASP A 108 -17.16 19.30 13.90
N ASN A 109 -17.34 17.98 13.92
CA ASN A 109 -18.62 17.26 13.74
C ASN A 109 -19.20 17.34 12.32
N VAL A 110 -18.41 17.75 11.34
CA VAL A 110 -18.73 17.61 9.92
C VAL A 110 -17.61 16.83 9.24
N ILE A 111 -17.86 16.33 8.03
CA ILE A 111 -16.84 15.69 7.21
C ILE A 111 -16.65 16.53 5.97
N SER A 112 -15.45 17.08 5.83
CA SER A 112 -15.04 17.77 4.62
C SER A 112 -14.58 16.78 3.53
N LEU A 113 -14.57 17.25 2.28
CA LEU A 113 -14.07 16.47 1.14
C LEU A 113 -12.58 16.10 1.30
N ASP A 114 -11.80 16.96 1.94
CA ASP A 114 -10.37 16.75 2.18
C ASP A 114 -10.14 15.60 3.16
N GLU A 115 -10.85 15.60 4.30
CA GLU A 115 -10.78 14.52 5.30
C GLU A 115 -11.23 13.17 4.73
N LEU A 116 -12.25 13.19 3.86
CA LEU A 116 -12.72 11.99 3.18
C LEU A 116 -11.67 11.44 2.20
N THR A 117 -10.96 12.34 1.51
CA THR A 117 -9.84 11.99 0.61
C THR A 117 -8.65 11.44 1.40
N GLU A 118 -8.31 12.05 2.53
CA GLU A 118 -7.26 11.55 3.42
C GLU A 118 -7.60 10.17 3.98
N ALA A 119 -8.85 9.95 4.39
CA ALA A 119 -9.32 8.66 4.88
C ALA A 119 -9.15 7.57 3.80
N GLN A 120 -9.44 7.89 2.53
CA GLN A 120 -9.20 6.96 1.42
C GLN A 120 -7.72 6.67 1.22
N ASN A 121 -6.87 7.68 1.24
CA ASN A 121 -5.42 7.51 1.10
C ASN A 121 -4.86 6.61 2.22
N ARG A 122 -5.30 6.85 3.47
CA ARG A 122 -4.95 5.99 4.62
C ARG A 122 -5.37 4.53 4.42
N MET A 123 -6.58 4.29 3.88
CA MET A 123 -7.06 2.94 3.58
C MET A 123 -6.25 2.27 2.45
N TYR A 124 -5.90 3.03 1.41
CA TYR A 124 -5.08 2.56 0.31
C TYR A 124 -3.68 2.13 0.79
N GLU A 125 -3.01 2.99 1.56
CA GLU A 125 -1.69 2.68 2.13
C GLU A 125 -1.74 1.46 3.05
N ARG A 126 -2.78 1.34 3.89
CA ARG A 126 -2.97 0.16 4.75
C ARG A 126 -3.14 -1.12 3.93
N ARG A 127 -3.88 -1.07 2.83
CA ARG A 127 -4.08 -2.23 1.94
C ARG A 127 -2.78 -2.62 1.25
N LYS A 128 -2.04 -1.64 0.71
CA LYS A 128 -0.73 -1.84 0.08
C LYS A 128 0.27 -2.47 1.06
N ALA A 129 0.35 -1.95 2.29
CA ALA A 129 1.22 -2.50 3.33
C ALA A 129 0.82 -3.93 3.72
N ALA A 130 -0.47 -4.23 3.82
CA ALA A 130 -0.95 -5.58 4.10
C ALA A 130 -0.61 -6.58 2.97
N GLU A 131 -0.73 -6.15 1.72
CA GLU A 131 -0.35 -6.95 0.54
C GLU A 131 1.15 -7.24 0.51
N ALA A 132 2.00 -6.23 0.71
CA ALA A 132 3.45 -6.39 0.81
C ALA A 132 3.85 -7.33 1.97
N ALA A 133 3.18 -7.23 3.13
CA ALA A 133 3.42 -8.12 4.25
C ALA A 133 3.04 -9.59 3.95
N LEU A 134 1.95 -9.80 3.20
CA LEU A 134 1.55 -11.14 2.75
C LEU A 134 2.54 -11.71 1.74
N GLU A 135 3.02 -10.88 0.80
CA GLU A 135 4.02 -11.27 -0.18
C GLU A 135 5.36 -11.62 0.48
N ALA A 136 5.85 -10.79 1.39
CA ALA A 136 7.06 -11.06 2.17
C ALA A 136 6.95 -12.37 2.95
N LYS A 137 5.79 -12.64 3.57
CA LYS A 137 5.53 -13.91 4.26
C LYS A 137 5.52 -15.10 3.30
N LYS A 138 4.97 -14.93 2.09
CA LYS A 138 4.98 -15.97 1.05
C LYS A 138 6.40 -16.26 0.55
N LEU A 139 7.22 -15.24 0.34
CA LEU A 139 8.63 -15.37 -0.06
C LEU A 139 9.47 -16.05 1.03
N GLN A 140 9.28 -15.69 2.31
CA GLN A 140 9.93 -16.38 3.43
C GLN A 140 9.53 -17.86 3.51
N ALA A 141 8.24 -18.18 3.32
CA ALA A 141 7.77 -19.56 3.30
C ALA A 141 8.34 -20.35 2.10
N ALA A 142 8.46 -19.72 0.93
CA ALA A 142 9.06 -20.33 -0.25
C ALA A 142 10.57 -20.57 -0.06
N ALA A 143 11.31 -19.60 0.49
CA ALA A 143 12.73 -19.74 0.80
C ALA A 143 12.99 -20.85 1.84
N ALA A 144 12.14 -20.96 2.87
CA ALA A 144 12.22 -22.04 3.86
C ALA A 144 11.92 -23.43 3.26
N ALA A 145 11.03 -23.52 2.27
CA ALA A 145 10.74 -24.77 1.57
C ALA A 145 11.87 -25.22 0.63
N VAL A 146 12.71 -24.30 0.15
CA VAL A 146 13.86 -24.59 -0.72
C VAL A 146 15.12 -24.94 0.10
N ALA A 147 15.20 -24.55 1.37
CA ALA A 147 16.39 -24.72 2.23
C ALA A 147 16.41 -25.98 3.13
N GLY A 148 15.48 -26.94 3.02
CA GLY A 148 15.42 -28.11 3.91
C GLY A 148 14.79 -29.39 3.33
N GLU A 149 15.56 -30.49 3.42
CA GLU A 149 15.45 -31.86 2.87
C GLU A 149 14.40 -32.80 3.56
N PRO A 150 14.30 -34.13 3.25
CA PRO A 150 13.04 -34.90 3.15
C PRO A 150 12.42 -35.39 4.47
N LYS A 151 11.10 -35.58 4.40
CA LYS A 151 10.20 -36.09 5.45
C LYS A 151 10.65 -37.46 6.01
N SER A 152 11.11 -37.51 7.26
CA SER A 152 10.92 -38.68 8.12
C SER A 152 9.62 -38.51 8.92
N LYS A 153 8.73 -39.48 8.78
CA LYS A 153 7.34 -39.50 9.26
C LYS A 153 7.27 -39.47 10.80
N PRO A 154 6.33 -38.75 11.44
CA PRO A 154 6.02 -39.01 12.84
C PRO A 154 5.22 -40.32 12.92
N VAL A 155 5.79 -41.32 13.58
CA VAL A 155 5.10 -42.56 13.94
C VAL A 155 3.98 -42.23 14.92
N VAL A 156 2.75 -42.54 14.53
CA VAL A 156 1.55 -42.53 15.37
C VAL A 156 1.75 -43.51 16.52
N SER A 157 1.62 -43.05 17.77
CA SER A 157 1.20 -43.94 18.85
C SER A 157 0.16 -43.22 19.73
N ASN A 158 -0.91 -43.97 19.98
CA ASN A 158 -2.22 -43.49 20.30
C ASN A 158 -2.38 -43.22 21.80
N THR A 159 -3.17 -42.19 22.11
CA THR A 159 -3.80 -41.90 23.41
C THR A 159 -4.49 -43.16 24.01
N LYS A 160 -4.71 -43.39 25.32
CA LYS A 160 -5.24 -42.55 26.41
C LYS A 160 -5.42 -43.43 27.69
N LYS A 161 -5.28 -42.83 28.90
CA LYS A 161 -6.04 -43.08 30.17
C LYS A 161 -5.82 -44.42 30.90
N ARG A 162 -5.91 -44.55 32.24
CA ARG A 162 -6.12 -43.66 33.41
C ARG A 162 -5.78 -44.51 34.66
N ALA A 163 -5.43 -43.84 35.76
CA ALA A 163 -5.24 -44.42 37.08
C ALA A 163 -6.43 -45.25 37.59
N LEU A 164 -6.12 -46.31 38.35
CA LEU A 164 -6.57 -46.52 39.72
C LEU A 164 -5.49 -47.33 40.47
#